data_AF-A0A847G5Y6-F1
#
_entry.id   AF-A0A847G5Y6-F1
#
_cell.length_a   1.000
_cell.length_b   1.000
_cell.length_c   1.000
_cell.angle_alpha   90.00
_cell.angle_beta   90.00
_cell.angle_gamma   90.00
#
_symmetry.space_group_name_H-M   'P 1'
#
loop_
_entity.id
_entity.type
_entity.pdbx_description
1 polymer ?
#
loop_
_entity_poly.entity_id
_entity_poly.type
_entity_poly.pdbx_seq_one_letter_code
_entity_poly.pdbx_strand_id
1 'polypeptide(L)'
;MDKQFDGTKFFKMMADNEKAVAALYRQFAGNAKVGGQFFEKLAKDEDRHFEIYTSLLKKHSNDKGLLVEVSDDQEKYLNLLIENNMLKNADEMLAKTAKITEKDEFYELAERAERDSVLFVDELISLFPQLQSEDFRTVLKEEKDHLSQVLSRRVESKLTSLRL
;
A
#
# COMPACT_ATOMS: atom_id res chain seq x y z
N MET A 1 -25.66 -15.49 -3.43
CA MET A 1 -26.49 -14.53 -4.20
C MET A 1 -25.63 -13.31 -4.47
N ASP A 2 -25.84 -12.61 -5.57
CA ASP A 2 -25.07 -11.38 -5.83
C ASP A 2 -25.63 -10.24 -4.98
N LYS A 3 -24.73 -9.46 -4.39
CA LYS A 3 -25.03 -8.36 -3.48
C LYS A 3 -24.36 -7.09 -3.96
N GLN A 4 -24.97 -5.97 -3.64
CA GLN A 4 -24.38 -4.67 -3.87
C GLN A 4 -23.35 -4.37 -2.78
N PHE A 5 -22.09 -4.25 -3.17
CA PHE A 5 -20.98 -3.85 -2.31
C PHE A 5 -20.59 -2.40 -2.57
N ASP A 6 -20.36 -1.64 -1.50
CA ASP A 6 -19.87 -0.27 -1.56
C ASP A 6 -18.35 -0.24 -1.39
N GLY A 7 -17.64 -0.10 -2.52
CA GLY A 7 -16.19 0.00 -2.58
C GLY A 7 -15.62 1.28 -2.01
N THR A 8 -16.44 2.25 -1.59
CA THR A 8 -15.98 3.50 -0.97
C THR A 8 -15.07 3.23 0.22
N LYS A 9 -15.38 2.21 1.04
CA LYS A 9 -14.52 1.84 2.18
C LYS A 9 -13.16 1.33 1.75
N PHE A 10 -13.13 0.49 0.71
CA PHE A 10 -11.89 -0.06 0.16
C PHE A 10 -11.00 1.03 -0.42
N PHE A 11 -11.59 1.97 -1.17
CA PHE A 11 -10.89 3.14 -1.70
C PHE A 11 -10.32 4.07 -0.61
N LYS A 12 -11.10 4.35 0.43
CA LYS A 12 -10.63 5.17 1.56
C LYS A 12 -9.48 4.49 2.28
N MET A 13 -9.58 3.18 2.52
CA MET A 13 -8.49 2.41 3.09
C MET A 13 -7.22 2.51 2.24
N MET A 14 -7.32 2.40 0.92
CA MET A 14 -6.16 2.58 0.02
C MET A 14 -5.50 3.94 0.20
N ALA A 15 -6.27 5.02 0.13
CA ALA A 15 -5.72 6.36 0.35
C ALA A 15 -5.10 6.52 1.75
N ASP A 16 -5.77 6.04 2.79
CA ASP A 16 -5.25 6.10 4.16
C ASP A 16 -3.94 5.28 4.30
N ASN A 17 -3.85 4.15 3.61
CA ASN A 17 -2.63 3.34 3.53
C ASN A 17 -1.48 4.10 2.89
N GLU A 18 -1.68 4.72 1.73
CA GLU A 18 -0.62 5.50 1.05
C GLU A 18 0.00 6.54 1.99
N LYS A 19 -0.86 7.28 2.69
CA LYS A 19 -0.41 8.29 3.65
C LYS A 19 0.36 7.68 4.82
N ALA A 20 -0.07 6.52 5.31
CA ALA A 20 0.60 5.81 6.39
C ALA A 20 1.95 5.22 5.94
N VAL A 21 2.04 4.63 4.74
CA VAL A 21 3.30 4.14 4.15
C VAL A 21 4.26 5.31 3.93
N ALA A 22 3.78 6.43 3.40
CA ALA A 22 4.59 7.62 3.23
C ALA A 22 5.20 8.10 4.57
N ALA A 23 4.44 8.06 5.66
CA ALA A 23 4.94 8.40 7.00
C ALA A 23 5.96 7.37 7.50
N LEU A 24 5.70 6.09 7.28
CA LEU A 24 6.59 4.99 7.63
C LEU A 24 7.94 5.11 6.92
N TYR A 25 7.94 5.38 5.62
CA TYR A 25 9.15 5.55 4.83
C TYR A 25 9.94 6.80 5.19
N ARG A 26 9.29 7.91 5.56
CA ARG A 26 10.01 9.05 6.14
C ARG A 26 10.69 8.70 7.46
N GLN A 27 10.04 7.90 8.30
CA GLN A 27 10.65 7.42 9.54
C GLN A 27 11.85 6.49 9.27
N PHE A 28 11.74 5.62 8.27
CA PHE A 28 12.85 4.76 7.85
C PHE A 28 14.01 5.59 7.30
N ALA A 29 13.72 6.61 6.50
CA ALA A 29 14.74 7.48 5.92
C ALA A 29 15.57 8.23 6.98
N GLY A 30 14.95 8.57 8.12
CA GLY A 30 15.65 9.17 9.27
C GLY A 30 16.59 8.22 10.01
N ASN A 31 16.58 6.92 9.69
CA ASN A 31 17.40 5.92 10.36
C ASN A 31 18.68 5.62 9.56
N ALA A 32 19.84 5.94 10.12
CA ALA A 32 21.13 5.79 9.44
C ALA A 32 21.49 4.36 9.00
N LYS A 33 20.82 3.32 9.53
CA LYS A 33 21.07 1.91 9.16
C LYS A 33 20.49 1.53 7.80
N VAL A 34 19.48 2.26 7.35
CA VAL A 34 18.71 1.98 6.13
C VAL A 34 18.76 3.21 5.23
N GLY A 35 19.06 3.02 3.95
CA GLY A 35 19.46 4.14 3.06
C GLY A 35 18.40 5.24 2.99
N GLY A 36 18.74 6.44 3.50
CA GLY A 36 17.80 7.55 3.64
C GLY A 36 17.15 7.99 2.33
N GLN A 37 17.97 8.20 1.29
CA GLN A 37 17.49 8.65 -0.02
C GLN A 37 16.53 7.67 -0.70
N PHE A 38 16.68 6.37 -0.46
CA PHE A 38 15.81 5.36 -1.05
C PHE A 38 14.39 5.49 -0.47
N PHE A 39 14.27 5.49 0.85
CA PHE A 39 12.97 5.61 1.51
C PHE A 39 12.36 7.01 1.38
N GLU A 40 13.17 8.07 1.28
CA GLU A 40 12.67 9.42 0.92
C GLU A 40 12.03 9.45 -0.46
N LYS A 41 12.59 8.72 -1.43
CA LYS A 41 12.01 8.61 -2.76
C LYS A 41 10.68 7.88 -2.71
N LEU A 42 10.65 6.69 -2.09
CA LEU A 42 9.41 5.92 -1.95
C LEU A 42 8.32 6.75 -1.25
N ALA A 43 8.64 7.43 -0.15
CA ALA A 43 7.67 8.26 0.56
C ALA A 43 7.03 9.36 -0.31
N LYS A 44 7.78 9.94 -1.26
CA LYS A 44 7.25 10.94 -2.20
C LYS A 44 6.37 10.31 -3.26
N ASP A 45 6.71 9.10 -3.69
CA ASP A 45 5.88 8.34 -4.64
C ASP A 45 4.52 8.03 -3.98
N GLU A 46 4.50 7.63 -2.70
CA GLU A 46 3.26 7.37 -1.95
C GLU A 46 2.41 8.63 -1.71
N ASP A 47 3.03 9.78 -1.47
CA ASP A 47 2.27 11.04 -1.38
C ASP A 47 1.51 11.31 -2.68
N ARG A 48 2.14 11.02 -3.83
CA ARG A 48 1.50 11.16 -5.14
C ARG A 48 0.41 10.09 -5.33
N HIS A 49 0.63 8.86 -4.91
CA HIS A 49 -0.40 7.81 -4.97
C HIS A 49 -1.64 8.20 -4.15
N PHE A 50 -1.45 8.75 -2.95
CA PHE A 50 -2.54 9.31 -2.13
C PHE A 50 -3.36 10.36 -2.90
N GLU A 51 -2.70 11.29 -3.58
CA GLU A 51 -3.38 12.32 -4.39
C GLU A 51 -4.18 11.71 -5.54
N ILE A 52 -3.65 10.66 -6.19
CA ILE A 52 -4.34 9.92 -7.25
C ILE A 52 -5.61 9.24 -6.70
N TYR A 53 -5.50 8.45 -5.62
CA TYR A 53 -6.64 7.76 -5.03
C TYR A 53 -7.73 8.72 -4.54
N THR A 54 -7.36 9.79 -3.86
CA THR A 54 -8.32 10.78 -3.34
C THR A 54 -9.00 11.55 -4.47
N SER A 55 -8.27 11.89 -5.54
CA SER A 55 -8.84 12.54 -6.73
C SER A 55 -9.84 11.64 -7.45
N LEU A 56 -9.50 10.35 -7.60
CA LEU A 56 -10.39 9.37 -8.22
C LEU A 56 -11.63 9.11 -7.35
N LEU A 57 -11.45 8.96 -6.04
CA LEU A 57 -12.57 8.82 -5.11
C LEU A 57 -13.53 10.02 -5.23
N LYS A 58 -13.01 11.25 -5.27
CA LYS A 58 -13.82 12.47 -5.42
C LYS A 58 -14.54 12.54 -6.77
N LYS A 59 -13.89 12.11 -7.84
CA LYS A 59 -14.47 12.07 -9.19
C LYS A 59 -15.67 11.13 -9.26
N HIS A 60 -15.61 10.01 -8.55
CA HIS A 60 -16.60 8.93 -8.64
C HIS A 60 -17.58 8.88 -7.47
N SER A 61 -17.35 9.61 -6.37
CA SER A 61 -18.26 9.65 -5.21
C SER A 61 -19.56 10.41 -5.48
N ASN A 62 -19.61 11.26 -6.52
CA ASN A 62 -20.81 12.05 -6.85
C ASN A 62 -21.83 11.29 -7.71
N ASP A 63 -21.45 10.17 -8.33
CA ASP A 63 -22.32 9.33 -9.17
C ASP A 63 -22.72 8.06 -8.42
N LYS A 64 -23.73 8.14 -7.54
CA LYS A 64 -24.35 7.01 -6.80
C LYS A 64 -23.41 6.12 -5.95
N GLY A 65 -22.14 6.49 -5.79
CA GLY A 65 -21.15 5.73 -5.04
C GLY A 65 -20.47 4.64 -5.88
N LEU A 66 -19.39 4.09 -5.33
CA LEU A 66 -18.61 3.01 -5.97
C LEU A 66 -19.27 1.65 -5.71
N LEU A 67 -20.46 1.47 -6.30
CA LEU A 67 -21.26 0.28 -6.14
C LEU A 67 -20.93 -0.76 -7.21
N VAL A 68 -20.70 -2.00 -6.78
CA VAL A 68 -20.43 -3.15 -7.65
C VAL A 68 -21.21 -4.35 -7.14
N GLU A 69 -21.69 -5.21 -8.04
CA GLU A 69 -22.27 -6.49 -7.68
C GLU A 69 -21.17 -7.51 -7.43
N VAL A 70 -21.17 -8.12 -6.25
CA VAL A 70 -20.21 -9.15 -5.84
C VAL A 70 -20.92 -10.35 -5.25
N SER A 71 -20.29 -11.51 -5.35
CA SER A 71 -20.78 -12.71 -4.64
C SER A 71 -20.59 -12.59 -3.13
N ASP A 72 -21.32 -13.39 -2.35
CA ASP A 72 -21.15 -13.47 -0.89
C ASP A 72 -19.72 -13.80 -0.46
N ASP A 73 -19.01 -14.65 -1.21
CA ASP A 73 -17.65 -15.05 -0.87
C ASP A 73 -16.64 -13.96 -1.24
N GLN A 74 -16.89 -13.21 -2.32
CA GLN A 74 -16.08 -12.05 -2.66
C GLN A 74 -16.29 -10.92 -1.64
N GLU A 75 -17.51 -10.63 -1.21
CA GLU A 75 -17.77 -9.66 -0.14
C GLU A 75 -16.98 -10.00 1.14
N LYS A 76 -17.03 -11.26 1.58
CA LYS A 76 -16.26 -11.74 2.75
C LYS A 76 -14.75 -11.56 2.54
N TYR A 77 -14.24 -11.92 1.36
CA TYR A 77 -12.84 -11.76 1.02
C TYR A 77 -12.39 -10.30 1.10
N LEU A 78 -13.14 -9.37 0.50
CA LEU A 78 -12.84 -7.94 0.54
C LEU A 78 -12.86 -7.38 1.97
N ASN A 79 -13.85 -7.80 2.77
CA ASN A 79 -13.90 -7.41 4.18
C ASN A 79 -12.68 -7.94 4.95
N LEU A 80 -12.22 -9.17 4.67
CA LEU A 80 -11.00 -9.70 5.28
C LEU A 80 -9.76 -8.89 4.89
N LEU A 81 -9.64 -8.45 3.62
CA LEU A 81 -8.55 -7.57 3.21
C LEU A 81 -8.57 -6.25 3.99
N ILE A 82 -9.75 -5.62 4.11
CA ILE A 82 -9.91 -4.37 4.87
C ILE A 82 -9.58 -4.57 6.35
N GLU A 83 -10.07 -5.65 6.94
CA GLU A 83 -9.93 -5.90 8.38
C GLU A 83 -8.54 -6.30 8.81
N ASN A 84 -7.76 -6.94 7.93
CA ASN A 84 -6.42 -7.47 8.21
C ASN A 84 -5.28 -6.67 7.57
N ASN A 85 -5.62 -5.55 6.92
CA ASN A 85 -4.67 -4.57 6.42
C ASN A 85 -3.63 -4.20 7.50
N MET A 86 -2.34 -4.30 7.16
CA MET A 86 -1.23 -4.00 8.07
C MET A 86 -1.34 -2.59 8.68
N LEU A 87 -1.85 -1.63 7.90
CA LEU A 87 -1.89 -0.21 8.25
C LEU A 87 -3.20 0.22 8.91
N LYS A 88 -4.10 -0.72 9.24
CA LYS A 88 -5.37 -0.44 9.94
C LYS A 88 -5.17 0.35 11.23
N ASN A 89 -4.05 0.10 11.93
CA ASN A 89 -3.61 0.85 13.11
C ASN A 89 -2.26 1.52 12.83
N ALA A 90 -2.22 2.44 11.87
CA ALA A 90 -1.00 3.11 11.42
C ALA A 90 -0.18 3.72 12.57
N ASP A 91 -0.82 4.39 13.53
CA ASP A 91 -0.14 4.99 14.69
C ASP A 91 0.59 3.95 15.55
N GLU A 92 -0.05 2.80 15.78
CA GLU A 92 0.55 1.69 16.53
C GLU A 92 1.73 1.09 15.75
N MET A 93 1.60 0.98 14.43
CA MET A 93 2.69 0.52 13.55
C MET A 93 3.88 1.49 13.55
N LEU A 94 3.65 2.79 13.45
CA LEU A 94 4.70 3.81 13.53
C LEU A 94 5.42 3.78 14.90
N ALA A 95 4.67 3.62 15.99
CA ALA A 95 5.24 3.50 17.33
C ALA A 95 6.08 2.21 17.51
N LYS A 96 5.64 1.09 16.91
CA LYS A 96 6.40 -0.17 16.91
C LYS A 96 7.67 -0.06 16.08
N THR A 97 7.58 0.54 14.90
CA THR A 97 8.73 0.69 14.00
C THR A 97 9.82 1.61 14.53
N ALA A 98 9.48 2.55 15.41
CA ALA A 98 10.46 3.42 16.07
C ALA A 98 11.45 2.64 16.97
N LYS A 99 11.09 1.41 17.35
CA LYS A 99 11.91 0.52 18.20
C LYS A 99 12.75 -0.47 17.40
N ILE A 100 12.63 -0.50 16.07
CA ILE A 100 13.35 -1.44 15.23
C ILE A 100 14.84 -1.11 15.25
N THR A 101 15.65 -2.13 15.53
CA THR A 101 17.11 -2.03 15.49
C THR A 101 17.72 -2.79 14.33
N GLU A 102 17.03 -3.82 13.85
CA GLU A 102 17.56 -4.73 12.84
C GLU A 102 17.23 -4.25 11.43
N LYS A 103 18.27 -4.22 10.58
CA LYS A 103 18.15 -3.73 9.22
C LYS A 103 17.14 -4.53 8.39
N ASP A 104 17.05 -5.85 8.63
CA ASP A 104 16.11 -6.72 7.91
C ASP A 104 14.65 -6.42 8.25
N GLU A 105 14.35 -6.05 9.49
CA GLU A 105 12.98 -5.76 9.94
C GLU A 105 12.40 -4.54 9.22
N PHE A 106 13.21 -3.53 8.90
CA PHE A 106 12.77 -2.39 8.08
C PHE A 106 12.32 -2.85 6.69
N TYR A 107 13.13 -3.68 6.03
CA TYR A 107 12.81 -4.18 4.70
C TYR A 107 11.68 -5.20 4.71
N GLU A 108 11.50 -5.96 5.79
CA GLU A 108 10.34 -6.83 5.95
C GLU A 108 9.02 -6.06 5.99
N LEU A 109 9.00 -4.95 6.74
CA LEU A 109 7.82 -4.11 6.83
C LEU A 109 7.54 -3.37 5.52
N ALA A 110 8.59 -2.86 4.86
CA ALA A 110 8.46 -2.29 3.53
C ALA A 110 7.92 -3.34 2.56
N GLU A 111 8.50 -4.54 2.52
CA GLU A 111 8.05 -5.62 1.63
C GLU A 111 6.57 -5.94 1.85
N ARG A 112 6.12 -6.00 3.11
CA ARG A 112 4.72 -6.25 3.42
C ARG A 112 3.82 -5.11 2.95
N ALA A 113 4.20 -3.86 3.18
CA ALA A 113 3.44 -2.69 2.71
C ALA A 113 3.24 -2.74 1.19
N GLU A 114 4.33 -2.93 0.44
CA GLU A 114 4.33 -2.97 -1.03
C GLU A 114 3.52 -4.16 -1.58
N ARG A 115 3.64 -5.34 -0.95
CA ARG A 115 2.86 -6.52 -1.35
C ARG A 115 1.37 -6.33 -1.14
N ASP A 116 0.98 -5.75 -0.01
CA ASP A 116 -0.42 -5.45 0.30
C ASP A 116 -0.94 -4.40 -0.68
N SER A 117 -0.15 -3.35 -0.99
CA SER A 117 -0.50 -2.33 -1.98
C SER A 117 -0.76 -2.95 -3.36
N VAL A 118 0.19 -3.73 -3.90
CA VAL A 118 0.03 -4.43 -5.20
C VAL A 118 -1.24 -5.27 -5.22
N LEU A 119 -1.49 -6.06 -4.17
CA LEU A 119 -2.68 -6.89 -4.07
C LEU A 119 -3.97 -6.04 -4.12
N PHE A 120 -4.01 -4.96 -3.35
CA PHE A 120 -5.19 -4.13 -3.28
C PHE A 120 -5.43 -3.34 -4.57
N VAL A 121 -4.39 -2.86 -5.24
CA VAL A 121 -4.53 -2.19 -6.55
C VAL A 121 -5.06 -3.15 -7.60
N ASP A 122 -4.53 -4.39 -7.66
CA ASP A 122 -5.02 -5.41 -8.59
C ASP A 122 -6.49 -5.77 -8.29
N GLU A 123 -6.89 -5.91 -7.03
CA GLU A 123 -8.29 -6.15 -6.64
C GLU A 123 -9.19 -4.97 -7.01
N LEU A 124 -8.73 -3.73 -6.81
CA LEU A 124 -9.49 -2.53 -7.16
C LEU A 124 -9.78 -2.44 -8.66
N ILE A 125 -8.77 -2.69 -9.49
CA ILE A 125 -8.89 -2.68 -10.95
C ILE A 125 -9.86 -3.78 -11.41
N SER A 126 -9.84 -4.94 -10.74
CA SER A 126 -10.74 -6.06 -11.02
C SER A 126 -12.19 -5.74 -10.65
N LEU A 127 -12.42 -5.16 -9.47
CA LEU A 127 -13.75 -4.79 -8.98
C LEU A 127 -14.39 -3.68 -9.79
N PHE A 128 -13.58 -2.72 -10.23
CA PHE A 128 -14.06 -1.51 -10.89
C PHE A 128 -13.42 -1.33 -12.27
N PRO A 129 -13.67 -2.23 -13.22
CA PRO A 129 -13.06 -2.16 -14.55
C PRO A 129 -13.45 -0.89 -15.33
N GLN A 130 -14.59 -0.28 -15.02
CA GLN A 130 -15.02 1.00 -15.57
C GLN A 130 -14.17 2.18 -15.07
N LEU A 131 -13.48 2.02 -13.94
CA LEU A 131 -12.59 3.02 -13.38
C LEU A 131 -11.17 2.93 -13.95
N GLN A 132 -10.88 2.02 -14.91
CA GLN A 132 -9.56 1.77 -15.52
C GLN A 132 -8.91 3.02 -16.15
N SER A 133 -8.57 3.99 -15.32
CA SER A 133 -7.75 5.12 -15.65
C SER A 133 -6.33 4.61 -15.86
N GLU A 134 -5.64 5.27 -16.77
CA GLU A 134 -4.20 5.10 -16.95
C GLU A 134 -3.45 5.31 -15.62
N ASP A 135 -4.01 6.12 -14.72
CA ASP A 135 -3.49 6.37 -13.37
C ASP A 135 -3.39 5.09 -12.52
N PHE A 136 -4.43 4.25 -12.43
CA PHE A 136 -4.33 3.00 -11.64
C PHE A 136 -3.33 2.02 -12.20
N ARG A 137 -3.22 1.93 -13.53
CA ARG A 137 -2.21 1.07 -14.17
C ARG A 137 -0.80 1.59 -13.92
N THR A 138 -0.66 2.91 -13.83
CA THR A 138 0.60 3.58 -13.50
C THR A 138 0.97 3.28 -12.05
N VAL A 139 0.06 3.51 -11.09
CA VAL A 139 0.26 3.16 -9.67
C VAL A 139 0.63 1.68 -9.54
N LEU A 140 -0.16 0.75 -10.10
CA LEU A 140 0.14 -0.68 -10.03
C LEU A 140 1.55 -1.04 -10.52
N LYS A 141 2.02 -0.37 -11.57
CA LYS A 141 3.36 -0.58 -12.11
C LYS A 141 4.43 -0.03 -11.16
N GLU A 142 4.17 1.12 -10.53
CA GLU A 142 5.06 1.77 -9.57
C GLU A 142 5.18 0.93 -8.29
N GLU A 143 4.06 0.47 -7.71
CA GLU A 143 4.04 -0.44 -6.54
C GLU A 143 4.81 -1.75 -6.81
N LYS A 144 4.66 -2.32 -8.02
CA LYS A 144 5.42 -3.52 -8.43
C LYS A 144 6.92 -3.23 -8.52
N ASP A 145 7.31 -2.04 -8.96
CA ASP A 145 8.70 -1.61 -9.02
C ASP A 145 9.27 -1.34 -7.62
N HIS A 146 8.50 -0.68 -6.75
CA HIS A 146 8.85 -0.45 -5.35
C HIS A 146 9.07 -1.77 -4.61
N LEU A 147 8.13 -2.72 -4.72
CA LEU A 147 8.27 -4.08 -4.18
C LEU A 147 9.57 -4.74 -4.67
N SER A 148 9.85 -4.66 -5.97
CA SER A 148 11.06 -5.24 -6.54
C SER A 148 12.32 -4.60 -5.95
N GLN A 149 12.36 -3.27 -5.83
CA GLN A 149 13.49 -2.54 -5.26
C GLN A 149 13.70 -2.90 -3.78
N VAL A 150 12.61 -2.99 -2.99
CA VAL A 150 12.65 -3.38 -1.58
C VAL A 150 13.21 -4.79 -1.42
N LEU A 151 12.71 -5.77 -2.19
CA LEU A 151 13.19 -7.14 -2.16
C LEU A 151 14.67 -7.26 -2.52
N SER A 152 15.12 -6.56 -3.57
CA SER A 152 16.54 -6.54 -3.95
C SER A 152 17.42 -6.01 -2.81
N ARG A 153 17.04 -4.88 -2.20
CA ARG A 153 17.79 -4.30 -1.08
C ARG A 153 17.77 -5.17 0.18
N ARG A 154 16.66 -5.87 0.43
CA ARG A 154 16.54 -6.84 1.53
C ARG A 154 17.55 -7.98 1.37
N VAL A 155 17.66 -8.55 0.17
CA VAL A 155 18.63 -9.59 -0.16
C VAL A 155 20.07 -9.09 0.00
N GLU A 156 20.39 -7.91 -0.55
CA GLU A 156 21.71 -7.28 -0.40
C GLU A 156 22.09 -7.06 1.07
N SER A 157 21.12 -6.64 1.89
CA SER A 157 21.30 -6.47 3.33
C SER A 157 21.71 -7.78 4.01
N LYS A 158 21.02 -8.89 3.71
CA LYS A 158 21.33 -10.22 4.27
C LYS A 158 22.68 -10.76 3.80
N LEU A 159 23.03 -10.55 2.53
CA LEU A 159 24.32 -10.97 1.99
C LEU A 159 25.50 -10.22 2.62
N THR A 160 25.32 -8.93 2.92
CA THR A 160 26.34 -8.13 3.59
C THR A 160 26.56 -8.61 5.02
N SER A 161 25.50 -8.98 5.75
CA SER A 161 25.63 -9.52 7.11
C SER A 161 26.28 -10.90 7.18
N LEU A 162 26.25 -11.70 6.11
CA LEU A 162 26.87 -13.03 6.05
C LEU A 162 28.35 -13.01 5.64
N ARG A 163 28.86 -11.88 5.13
CA ARG A 163 30.25 -11.70 4.71
C ARG A 163 31.14 -11.11 5.82
N LEU A 164 30.58 -10.90 7.01
CA LEU A 164 31.25 -10.48 8.25
C LEU A 164 31.40 -11.68 9.19
#